data_AF-A0A929Q1F5-F1
#
_entry.id   AF-A0A929Q1F5-F1
#
_cell.length_a   1.000
_cell.length_b   1.000
_cell.length_c   1.000
_cell.angle_alpha   90.00
_cell.angle_beta   90.00
_cell.angle_gamma   90.00
#
_symmetry.space_group_name_H-M   'P 1'
#
loop_
_entity.id
_entity.type
_entity.pdbx_description
1 polymer ?
#
loop_
_entity_poly.entity_id
_entity_poly.type
_entity_poly.pdbx_seq_one_letter_code
_entity_poly.pdbx_strand_id
1 'polypeptide(L)' 'MSVQKRTTKAGKPRWVARYRDPAGRQHSKTFAVQREAKAWLADQEQALNSGRWVDPPLGTVTVQALVDEWAGSATRVNT' A
#
# COMPACT_ATOMS: atom_id res chain seq x y z
N MET A 1 5.06 -10.15 5.64
CA MET A 1 4.65 -8.72 5.64
C MET A 1 4.03 -8.37 7.00
N SER A 2 4.06 -7.12 7.46
CA SER A 2 3.47 -6.74 8.76
C SER A 2 2.74 -5.39 8.71
N VAL A 3 1.65 -5.28 9.48
CA VAL A 3 0.94 -4.01 9.73
C VAL A 3 1.03 -3.68 11.21
N GLN A 4 1.63 -2.55 11.54
CA GLN A 4 1.73 -2.06 12.92
C GLN A 4 0.83 -0.84 13.16
N LYS A 5 0.06 -0.85 14.25
CA LYS A 5 -0.65 0.34 14.72
C LYS A 5 0.30 1.25 15.49
N ARG A 6 0.31 2.54 15.17
CA ARG A 6 1.05 3.60 15.87
C ARG A 6 0.10 4.74 16.22
N THR A 7 0.05 5.14 17.48
CA THR A 7 -0.74 6.31 17.90
C THR A 7 0.13 7.55 17.82
N THR A 8 -0.39 8.63 17.22
CA THR A 8 0.30 9.93 17.18
C THR A 8 0.10 10.71 18.47
N LYS A 9 0.93 11.72 18.75
CA LYS A 9 0.74 12.61 19.91
C LYS A 9 -0.65 13.26 19.98
N ALA A 10 -1.31 13.42 18.83
CA ALA A 10 -2.68 13.91 18.71
C ALA A 10 -3.77 12.85 18.97
N GLY A 11 -3.43 11.65 19.48
CA GLY A 11 -4.37 10.57 19.77
C GLY A 11 -4.89 9.81 18.55
N LYS A 12 -4.60 10.26 17.33
CA LYS A 12 -5.08 9.60 16.10
C LYS A 12 -4.27 8.32 15.81
N PRO A 13 -4.94 7.18 15.54
CA PRO A 13 -4.26 5.97 15.12
C PRO A 13 -3.71 6.12 13.70
N ARG A 14 -2.51 5.62 13.49
CA ARG A 14 -1.85 5.46 12.19
C ARG A 14 -1.45 4.02 12.01
N TRP A 15 -1.40 3.57 10.77
CA TRP A 15 -1.14 2.17 10.42
C TRP A 15 0.08 2.10 9.53
N VAL A 16 1.14 1.46 9.99
CA VAL A 16 2.39 1.32 9.26
C VAL A 16 2.41 -0.06 8.62
N ALA A 17 2.33 -0.12 7.31
CA ALA A 17 2.56 -1.33 6.54
C ALA A 17 4.04 -1.49 6.24
N ARG A 18 4.55 -2.72 6.37
CA ARG A 18 5.92 -3.09 6.00
C ARG A 18 5.95 -4.38 5.20
N TYR A 19 6.74 -4.37 4.14
CA TYR A 19 7.10 -5.57 3.42
C TYR A 19 8.61 -5.61 3.19
N ARG A 20 9.12 -6.79 2.86
CA ARG A 20 10.50 -6.98 2.41
C ARG A 20 10.45 -7.42 0.97
N ASP A 21 11.29 -6.83 0.14
CA ASP A 21 11.46 -7.30 -1.23
C ASP A 21 12.37 -8.54 -1.26
N PRO A 22 12.40 -9.29 -2.37
CA PRO A 22 13.29 -10.43 -2.56
C PRO A 22 14.78 -10.06 -2.49
N ALA A 23 15.13 -8.78 -2.70
CA ALA A 23 16.48 -8.26 -2.52
C ALA A 23 16.83 -8.00 -1.04
N GLY A 24 15.91 -8.28 -0.11
CA GLY A 24 16.09 -8.16 1.33
C GLY A 24 15.89 -6.74 1.87
N ARG A 25 15.53 -5.76 1.03
CA ARG A 25 15.26 -4.38 1.47
C ARG A 25 13.89 -4.30 2.08
N GLN A 26 13.79 -3.51 3.15
CA GLN A 26 12.54 -3.30 3.86
C GLN A 26 11.89 -2.00 3.40
N HIS A 27 10.65 -2.11 2.93
CA HIS A 27 9.82 -0.98 2.54
C HIS A 27 8.76 -0.74 3.59
N SER A 28 8.49 0.53 3.91
CA SER A 28 7.48 0.89 4.91
C SER A 28 6.68 2.11 4.49
N LYS A 29 5.37 2.06 4.68
CA LYS A 29 4.46 3.18 4.41
C LYS A 29 3.45 3.34 5.53
N THR A 30 3.13 4.59 5.87
CA THR A 30 2.19 4.93 6.96
C THR A 30 0.86 5.42 6.40
N PHE A 31 -0.23 4.91 6.95
CA PHE A 31 -1.61 5.17 6.54
C PHE A 31 -2.44 5.71 7.71
N ALA A 32 -3.55 6.37 7.38
CA ALA A 32 -4.53 6.79 8.38
C ALA A 32 -5.41 5.63 8.82
N VAL A 33 -5.70 4.69 7.91
CA VAL A 33 -6.67 3.60 8.14
C VAL A 33 -6.01 2.22 7.95
N GLN A 34 -6.42 1.23 8.74
CA GLN A 34 -5.87 -0.14 8.67
C GLN A 34 -6.18 -0.81 7.34
N ARG A 35 -7.39 -0.60 6.81
CA ARG A 35 -7.86 -1.18 5.56
C ARG A 35 -6.94 -0.79 4.40
N GLU A 36 -6.55 0.48 4.33
CA GLU A 36 -5.63 1.00 3.32
C GLU A 36 -4.25 0.36 3.44
N ALA A 37 -3.73 0.26 4.66
CA ALA A 37 -2.45 -0.39 4.92
C ALA A 37 -2.43 -1.86 4.47
N LYS A 38 -3.54 -2.58 4.69
CA LYS A 38 -3.71 -3.97 4.23
C LYS A 38 -3.82 -4.08 2.72
N ALA A 39 -4.63 -3.23 2.09
CA ALA A 39 -4.80 -3.20 0.63
C ALA A 39 -3.47 -2.93 -0.09
N TRP A 40 -2.69 -1.97 0.43
CA TRP A 40 -1.36 -1.69 -0.09
C TRP A 40 -0.42 -2.89 0.04
N LEU A 41 -0.41 -3.62 1.16
CA LEU A 41 0.42 -4.83 1.26
C LEU A 41 0.01 -5.90 0.26
N ALA A 42 -1.30 -6.12 0.06
CA ALA A 42 -1.79 -7.08 -0.92
C ALA A 42 -1.36 -6.71 -2.35
N ASP A 43 -1.43 -5.43 -2.71
CA ASP A 43 -0.95 -4.92 -4.00
C ASP A 43 0.56 -5.16 -4.19
N GLN A 44 1.37 -4.88 -3.16
CA GLN A 44 2.80 -5.13 -3.20
C GLN A 44 3.13 -6.63 -3.26
N GLU A 45 2.36 -7.48 -2.58
CA GLU A 45 2.48 -8.94 -2.68
C GLU A 45 2.18 -9.45 -4.09
N GLN A 46 1.12 -8.96 -4.72
CA GLN A 46 0.78 -9.29 -6.10
C GLN A 46 1.86 -8.80 -7.08
N ALA A 47 2.40 -7.60 -6.87
CA ALA A 47 3.48 -7.06 -7.69
C ALA A 47 4.77 -7.88 -7.58
N LEU A 48 5.13 -8.31 -6.37
CA LEU A 48 6.27 -9.19 -6.12
C LEU A 48 6.07 -10.57 -6.76
N ASN A 49 4.88 -11.15 -6.64
CA ASN A 49 4.56 -12.47 -7.21
C ASN A 49 4.52 -12.44 -8.75
N SER A 50 4.06 -11.33 -9.34
CA SER A 50 3.94 -11.17 -10.79
C SER A 50 5.27 -10.84 -11.48
N GLY A 51 6.37 -10.64 -10.74
CA GLY A 51 7.68 -10.29 -11.29
C GLY A 51 7.75 -8.90 -11.95
N ARG A 52 6.67 -8.12 -11.90
CA ARG A 52 6.53 -6.77 -12.48
C ARG A 52 6.63 -5.70 -11.39
N TRP A 53 7.46 -5.94 -10.39
CA TRP A 53 7.68 -4.98 -9.32
C TRP A 53 8.40 -3.75 -9.90
N VAL A 54 7.70 -2.62 -9.93
CA VAL A 54 8.24 -1.29 -10.28
C VAL A 54 8.18 -0.49 -8.99
N ASP A 55 9.32 0.08 -8.57
CA ASP A 55 9.45 0.88 -7.36
C ASP A 55 8.39 2.00 -7.39
N PRO A 56 7.29 1.89 -6.62
CA PRO A 56 6.26 2.91 -6.65
C PRO A 56 6.89 4.15 -6.05
N PRO A 57 6.87 5.32 -6.73
CA PRO A 57 7.52 6.51 -6.22
C PRO A 57 7.11 6.69 -4.77
N LEU A 58 8.11 6.84 -3.89
CA LEU A 58 8.02 7.11 -2.44
C LEU A 58 7.21 8.39 -2.10
N GLY A 59 6.52 8.95 -3.10
CA GLY A 59 5.64 10.09 -3.04
C GLY A 59 4.37 9.79 -2.28
N THR A 60 4.01 10.79 -1.50
CA THR A 60 2.83 10.98 -0.68
C THR A 60 1.53 10.90 -1.48
N VAL A 61 1.23 9.75 -2.11
CA VAL A 61 -0.09 9.50 -2.71
C VAL A 61 -1.03 9.23 -1.55
N THR A 62 -1.77 10.25 -1.14
CA THR A 62 -2.94 10.13 -0.29
C THR A 62 -3.93 9.20 -0.96
N VAL A 63 -4.51 8.26 -0.21
CA VAL A 63 -5.37 7.19 -0.72
C VAL A 63 -6.53 7.68 -1.57
N GLN A 64 -6.98 8.93 -1.36
CA GLN A 64 -7.91 9.63 -2.26
C GLN A 64 -7.51 9.49 -3.74
N ALA A 65 -6.26 9.81 -4.07
CA ALA A 65 -5.74 9.76 -5.43
C ALA A 65 -5.55 8.32 -5.95
N LEU A 66 -5.37 7.33 -5.06
CA LEU A 66 -5.26 5.92 -5.45
C LEU A 66 -6.63 5.31 -5.75
N VAL A 67 -7.68 5.73 -5.03
CA VAL A 67 -9.06 5.28 -5.29
C VAL A 67 -9.57 5.83 -6.63
N ASP A 68 -9.23 7.08 -6.97
CA ASP A 68 -9.58 7.66 -8.27
C ASP A 68 -8.85 6.95 -9.45
N GLU A 69 -7.56 6.64 -9.29
CA GLU A 69 -6.79 5.90 -10.30
C GLU A 69 -7.28 4.44 -10.47
N TRP A 70 -7.64 3.78 -9.36
CA TRP A 70 -8.11 2.39 -9.38
C TRP A 70 -9.57 2.27 -9.85
N ALA A 71 -10.42 3.26 -9.55
CA ALA A 71 -11.79 3.32 -10.09
C ALA A 71 -11.80 3.51 -11.63
N GLY A 72 -10.78 4.18 -12.19
CA GLY A 72 -10.58 4.24 -13.65
C GLY A 72 -10.08 2.93 -14.26
N SER A 73 -9.19 2.20 -13.56
CA SER A 73 -8.60 0.95 -14.05
C SER A 73 -9.43 -0.32 -13.74
N ALA A 74 -10.46 -0.25 -12.89
CA ALA A 74 -11.34 -1.37 -12.56
C ALA A 74 -12.46 -1.62 -13.59
N THR A 75 -12.33 -1.11 -14.82
CA THR A 75 -13.18 -1.59 -15.93
C THR A 75 -12.59 -2.88 -16.48
N ARG A 76 -12.80 -4.00 -15.76
CA ARG A 76 -12.75 -5.31 -16.40
C ARG A 76 -13.99 -5.41 -17.31
N VAL A 77 -13.86 -4.98 -18.57
CA VAL A 77 -14.80 -5.40 -19.62
C VAL A 77 -14.68 -6.91 -19.71
N ASN A 78 -15.68 -7.62 -19.19
CA ASN A 78 -15.89 -9.03 -19.46
C ASN A 78 -16.92 -9.08 -20.60
N THR A 79 -16.45 -9.24 -21.83
CA THR A 79 -17.23 -9.70 -22.98
C THR A 79 -16.73 -11.08 -23.34
#